data_AF-A0A1T3FGB6-F1
#
_entry.id   AF-A0A1T3FGB6-F1
#
_cell.length_a   1.000
_cell.length_b   1.000
_cell.length_c   1.000
_cell.angle_alpha   90.00
_cell.angle_beta   90.00
_cell.angle_gamma   90.00
#
_symmetry.space_group_name_H-M   'P 1'
#
loop_
_entity.id
_entity.type
_entity.pdbx_description
1 polymer ?
#
loop_
_entity_poly.entity_id
_entity_poly.type
_entity_poly.pdbx_seq_one_letter_code
_entity_poly.pdbx_strand_id
1 'polypeptide(L)'
;MVWRKILWNIIAAFVLFPIVGIGRHWVNIITGNYEYYNIHYTLREYLRLLLYGQVYFSIFWLLIVLFPFQLIKDYRYRIGKRLSFLYKVLVFAGIVSSIILIAGSFFVNMWATPWWNNLLYIIVAIGMSIIFTPFLYLTIDRSVEREPVNKTLSEDINEKHLLYIFAFIIIAIIILFHSS
;
A
#
# COMPACT_ATOMS: atom_id res chain seq x y z
N MET A 1 11.53 -2.58 -19.91
CA MET A 1 10.39 -2.82 -18.98
C MET A 1 10.81 -3.22 -17.58
N VAL A 2 11.80 -4.11 -17.39
CA VAL A 2 12.22 -4.59 -16.05
C VAL A 2 12.74 -3.46 -15.14
N TRP A 3 13.61 -2.58 -15.64
CA TRP A 3 14.13 -1.43 -14.88
C TRP A 3 13.04 -0.50 -14.32
N ARG A 4 11.97 -0.27 -15.09
CA ARG A 4 10.82 0.51 -14.63
C ARG A 4 10.12 -0.15 -13.44
N LYS A 5 9.94 -1.48 -13.47
CA LYS A 5 9.36 -2.24 -12.36
C LYS A 5 10.22 -2.14 -11.11
N ILE A 6 11.54 -2.29 -11.26
CA ILE A 6 12.49 -2.17 -10.15
C ILE A 6 12.43 -0.77 -9.55
N LEU A 7 12.54 0.27 -10.38
CA LEU A 7 12.51 1.67 -9.94
C LEU A 7 11.23 2.01 -9.16
N TRP A 8 10.05 1.69 -9.70
CA TRP A 8 8.80 2.03 -9.04
C TRP A 8 8.52 1.19 -7.80
N ASN A 9 9.01 -0.05 -7.72
CA ASN A 9 8.96 -0.81 -6.47
C ASN A 9 9.88 -0.21 -5.41
N ILE A 10 11.08 0.27 -5.78
CA ILE A 10 11.97 1.00 -4.85
C ILE A 10 11.27 2.27 -4.36
N ILE A 11 10.67 3.06 -5.26
CA ILE A 11 9.92 4.28 -4.87
C ILE A 11 8.74 3.91 -3.96
N ALA A 12 7.97 2.87 -4.29
CA ALA A 12 6.87 2.42 -3.45
C ALA A 12 7.35 2.01 -2.04
N ALA A 13 8.49 1.33 -1.93
CA ALA A 13 9.03 0.88 -0.65
C ALA A 13 9.69 1.99 0.18
N PHE A 14 10.43 2.91 -0.44
CA PHE A 14 11.24 3.90 0.28
C PHE A 14 10.58 5.27 0.39
N VAL A 15 9.54 5.54 -0.41
CA VAL A 15 8.82 6.81 -0.39
C VAL A 15 7.37 6.59 0.02
N LEU A 16 6.62 5.80 -0.75
CA LEU A 16 5.18 5.63 -0.49
C LEU A 16 4.92 4.93 0.84
N PHE A 17 5.64 3.84 1.15
CA PHE A 17 5.44 3.09 2.39
C PHE A 17 5.71 3.93 3.65
N PRO A 18 6.86 4.63 3.81
CA PRO A 18 7.06 5.49 4.97
C PRO A 18 6.02 6.60 5.09
N ILE A 19 5.61 7.21 3.96
CA ILE A 19 4.58 8.25 3.91
C ILE A 19 3.23 7.72 4.45
N VAL A 20 2.82 6.52 4.04
CA VAL A 20 1.60 5.88 4.56
C VAL A 20 1.78 5.47 6.02
N GLY A 21 2.96 4.96 6.39
CA GLY A 21 3.29 4.50 7.74
C GLY A 21 3.26 5.60 8.80
N ILE A 22 3.58 6.84 8.44
CA ILE A 22 3.44 8.00 9.34
C ILE A 22 2.01 8.56 9.39
N GLY A 23 1.01 7.84 8.84
CA GLY A 23 -0.41 8.21 8.75
C GLY A 23 -0.98 8.95 9.97
N ARG A 24 -0.73 8.43 11.16
CA ARG A 24 -1.21 9.02 12.44
C ARG A 24 -0.66 10.43 12.74
N HIS A 25 0.41 10.84 12.08
CA HIS A 25 1.06 12.14 12.25
C HIS A 25 0.71 13.13 11.13
N TRP A 26 -0.12 12.75 10.15
CA TRP A 26 -0.46 13.63 9.04
C TRP A 26 -1.18 14.90 9.48
N VAL A 27 -2.09 14.79 10.45
CA VAL A 27 -2.79 15.95 11.01
C VAL A 27 -1.77 16.96 11.56
N ASN A 28 -0.85 16.49 12.40
CA ASN A 28 0.23 17.30 12.98
C ASN A 28 1.13 17.94 11.91
N ILE A 29 1.43 17.22 10.83
CA ILE A 29 2.24 17.73 9.72
C ILE A 29 1.49 18.84 8.96
N ILE A 30 0.20 18.66 8.70
CA ILE A 30 -0.63 19.58 7.91
C ILE A 30 -0.98 20.84 8.72
N THR A 31 -1.29 20.70 10.01
CA THR A 31 -1.65 21.81 10.89
C THR A 31 -0.43 22.60 11.38
N GLY A 32 0.77 22.14 11.08
CA GLY A 32 2.01 22.72 11.60
C GLY A 32 2.25 22.44 13.09
N ASN A 33 1.44 21.58 13.71
CA ASN A 33 1.60 21.18 15.10
C ASN A 33 2.61 20.04 15.24
N TYR A 34 3.91 20.35 15.15
CA TYR A 34 5.01 19.37 15.19
C TYR A 34 5.35 18.90 16.61
N GLU A 35 4.35 18.36 17.30
CA GLU A 35 4.47 17.88 18.67
C GLU A 35 4.68 16.36 18.72
N TYR A 36 5.67 15.94 19.51
CA TYR A 36 5.95 14.53 19.80
C TYR A 36 6.35 14.37 21.27
N TYR A 37 5.59 13.60 22.04
CA TYR A 37 5.76 13.44 23.50
C TYR A 37 5.85 14.77 24.28
N ASN A 38 4.95 15.71 23.99
CA ASN A 38 4.88 17.04 24.61
C ASN A 38 6.09 17.96 24.33
N ILE A 39 6.91 17.61 23.35
CA ILE A 39 8.05 18.43 22.89
C ILE A 39 7.73 18.93 21.48
N HIS A 40 7.95 20.22 21.26
CA HIS A 40 7.80 20.86 19.96
C HIS A 40 9.10 20.80 19.17
N TYR A 41 9.01 20.41 17.91
CA TYR A 41 10.16 20.27 17.00
C TYR A 41 10.02 21.16 15.77
N THR A 42 11.11 21.38 15.05
CA THR A 42 11.01 21.87 13.66
C THR A 42 10.48 20.77 12.75
N LEU A 43 9.85 21.12 11.62
CA LEU A 43 9.36 20.13 10.64
C LEU A 43 10.45 19.12 10.24
N ARG A 44 11.69 19.60 10.06
CA ARG A 44 12.82 18.75 9.67
C ARG A 44 13.16 17.73 10.75
N GLU A 45 13.21 18.15 12.01
CA GLU A 45 13.49 17.25 13.14
C GLU A 45 12.34 16.28 13.37
N TYR A 46 11.10 16.76 13.26
CA TYR A 46 9.90 15.95 13.37
C TYR A 46 9.89 14.83 12.33
N LEU A 47 10.10 15.16 11.04
CA LEU A 47 10.19 14.16 9.98
C LEU A 47 11.38 13.23 10.16
N ARG A 48 12.54 13.74 10.59
CA ARG A 48 13.71 12.89 10.86
C ARG A 48 13.42 11.87 11.95
N LEU A 49 12.72 12.25 13.00
CA LEU A 49 12.34 11.39 14.11
C LEU A 49 11.33 10.33 13.64
N LEU A 50 10.30 10.72 12.89
CA LEU A 50 9.29 9.80 12.37
C LEU A 50 9.83 8.81 11.33
N LEU A 51 10.82 9.23 10.55
CA LEU A 51 11.44 8.41 9.51
C LEU A 51 12.66 7.63 10.02
N TYR A 52 13.06 7.82 11.28
CA TYR A 52 14.18 7.08 11.86
C TYR A 52 13.87 5.59 11.89
N GLY A 53 14.81 4.77 11.41
CA GLY A 53 14.65 3.32 11.32
C GLY A 53 13.72 2.81 10.21
N GLN A 54 12.99 3.70 9.51
CA GLN A 54 12.08 3.29 8.42
C GLN A 54 12.81 2.59 7.27
N VAL A 55 14.10 2.86 7.07
CA VAL A 55 14.93 2.22 6.03
C VAL A 55 14.87 0.70 6.11
N TYR A 56 14.94 0.12 7.32
CA TYR A 56 14.88 -1.33 7.50
C TYR A 56 13.50 -1.89 7.16
N PHE A 57 12.42 -1.20 7.58
CA PHE A 57 11.06 -1.57 7.24
C PHE A 57 10.77 -1.42 5.74
N SER A 58 11.34 -0.41 5.08
CA SER A 58 11.28 -0.23 3.62
C SER A 58 11.96 -1.37 2.87
N ILE A 59 13.16 -1.80 3.33
CA ILE A 59 13.85 -2.96 2.74
C ILE A 59 13.01 -4.22 2.91
N PHE A 60 12.48 -4.45 4.12
CA PHE A 60 11.59 -5.57 4.40
C PHE A 60 10.35 -5.55 3.49
N TRP A 61 9.69 -4.39 3.38
CA TRP A 61 8.51 -4.21 2.54
C TRP A 61 8.82 -4.48 1.06
N LEU A 62 9.97 -4.00 0.57
CA LEU A 62 10.42 -4.25 -0.79
C LEU A 62 10.58 -5.76 -1.06
N LEU A 63 11.30 -6.46 -0.18
CA LEU A 63 11.68 -7.86 -0.38
C LEU A 63 10.53 -8.84 -0.12
N ILE A 64 9.68 -8.56 0.86
CA ILE A 64 8.67 -9.52 1.35
C ILE A 64 7.27 -9.20 0.81
N VAL A 65 6.99 -7.95 0.43
CA VAL A 65 5.67 -7.56 -0.10
C VAL A 65 5.75 -7.28 -1.59
N LEU A 66 6.52 -6.27 -2.00
CA LEU A 66 6.49 -5.77 -3.37
C LEU A 66 7.12 -6.76 -4.35
N PHE A 67 8.23 -7.40 -3.97
CA PHE A 67 8.92 -8.34 -4.84
C PHE A 67 8.08 -9.60 -5.13
N PRO A 68 7.50 -10.30 -4.12
CA PRO A 68 6.61 -11.43 -4.38
C PRO A 68 5.36 -11.04 -5.16
N PHE A 69 4.78 -9.88 -4.85
CA PHE A 69 3.63 -9.36 -5.61
C PHE A 69 3.97 -9.15 -7.09
N GLN A 70 5.12 -8.56 -7.39
CA GLN A 70 5.57 -8.35 -8.76
C GLN A 70 5.88 -9.68 -9.47
N LEU A 71 6.47 -10.66 -8.79
CA LEU A 71 6.71 -12.00 -9.35
C LEU A 71 5.41 -12.71 -9.71
N ILE A 72 4.38 -12.64 -8.86
CA ILE A 72 3.07 -13.24 -9.15
C ILE A 72 2.46 -12.61 -10.40
N LYS A 73 2.48 -11.28 -10.51
CA LYS A 73 1.98 -10.57 -11.71
C LYS A 73 2.75 -11.00 -12.96
N ASP A 74 4.07 -11.04 -12.88
CA ASP A 74 4.94 -11.38 -14.01
C ASP A 74 4.75 -12.83 -14.46
N TYR A 75 4.61 -13.77 -13.53
CA TYR A 75 4.30 -15.16 -13.85
C TYR A 75 2.95 -15.30 -14.55
N ARG A 76 1.91 -14.66 -13.99
CA ARG A 76 0.55 -14.67 -14.55
C ARG A 76 0.48 -14.06 -15.95
N TYR A 77 1.24 -12.99 -16.19
CA TYR A 77 1.38 -12.39 -17.51
C TYR A 77 2.05 -13.35 -18.51
N ARG A 78 3.13 -14.05 -18.12
CA ARG A 78 3.84 -15.00 -19.00
C ARG A 78 2.98 -16.19 -19.44
N ILE A 79 2.07 -16.66 -18.58
CA ILE A 79 1.15 -17.76 -18.91
C ILE A 79 -0.15 -17.28 -19.59
N GLY A 80 -0.20 -16.02 -20.04
CA GLY A 80 -1.36 -15.43 -20.73
C GLY A 80 -2.59 -15.19 -19.84
N LYS A 81 -2.47 -15.33 -18.52
CA LYS A 81 -3.58 -15.15 -17.56
C LYS A 81 -3.43 -13.85 -16.78
N ARG A 82 -3.62 -12.71 -17.47
CA ARG A 82 -3.58 -11.37 -16.86
C ARG A 82 -4.50 -11.30 -15.64
N LEU A 83 -4.05 -10.60 -14.59
CA LEU A 83 -4.85 -10.40 -13.38
C LEU A 83 -5.71 -9.16 -13.56
N SER A 84 -7.02 -9.28 -13.27
CA SER A 84 -7.89 -8.11 -13.17
C SER A 84 -7.46 -7.23 -12.01
N PHE A 85 -7.81 -5.94 -12.06
CA PHE A 85 -7.48 -4.99 -10.99
C PHE A 85 -7.91 -5.47 -9.60
N LEU A 86 -9.16 -5.94 -9.45
CA LEU A 86 -9.68 -6.47 -8.18
C LEU A 86 -8.82 -7.64 -7.66
N TYR A 87 -8.40 -8.54 -8.56
CA TYR A 87 -7.58 -9.68 -8.18
C TYR A 87 -6.18 -9.23 -7.75
N LYS A 88 -5.61 -8.19 -8.36
CA LYS A 88 -4.34 -7.59 -7.91
C LYS A 88 -4.48 -7.07 -6.47
N VAL A 89 -5.58 -6.39 -6.14
CA VAL A 89 -5.86 -5.90 -4.77
C VAL A 89 -5.94 -7.07 -3.79
N LEU A 90 -6.68 -8.14 -4.14
CA LEU A 90 -6.82 -9.32 -3.28
C LEU A 90 -5.51 -10.07 -3.07
N VAL A 91 -4.68 -10.21 -4.11
CA VAL A 91 -3.35 -10.83 -4.00
C VAL A 91 -2.46 -10.00 -3.07
N PHE A 92 -2.44 -8.68 -3.24
CA PHE A 92 -1.67 -7.79 -2.36
C PHE A 92 -2.15 -7.89 -0.92
N ALA A 93 -3.47 -7.85 -0.70
CA ALA A 93 -4.09 -7.96 0.61
C ALA A 93 -3.75 -9.31 1.26
N GLY A 94 -3.78 -10.40 0.48
CA GLY A 94 -3.39 -11.73 0.90
C GLY A 94 -1.95 -11.76 1.40
N ILE A 95 -1.00 -11.21 0.62
CA ILE A 95 0.42 -11.15 1.01
C ILE A 95 0.59 -10.40 2.33
N VAL A 96 0.02 -9.20 2.45
CA VAL A 96 0.13 -8.38 3.66
C VAL A 96 -0.54 -9.08 4.86
N SER A 97 -1.72 -9.68 4.66
CA SER A 97 -2.44 -10.40 5.70
C SER A 97 -1.65 -11.62 6.18
N SER A 98 -1.02 -12.38 5.28
CA SER A 98 -0.14 -13.50 5.65
C SER A 98 1.03 -13.05 6.51
N ILE A 99 1.66 -11.92 6.19
CA ILE A 99 2.75 -11.35 6.99
C ILE A 99 2.25 -10.97 8.38
N ILE A 100 1.10 -10.31 8.47
CA ILE A 100 0.54 -9.93 9.77
C ILE A 100 0.15 -11.17 10.59
N LEU A 101 -0.43 -12.20 9.95
CA LEU A 101 -0.76 -13.45 10.63
C LEU A 101 0.48 -14.15 11.18
N ILE A 102 1.55 -14.26 10.37
CA ILE A 102 2.83 -14.83 10.82
C ILE A 102 3.38 -13.99 11.97
N ALA A 103 3.54 -12.67 11.79
CA ALA A 103 4.12 -11.81 12.79
C ALA A 103 3.31 -11.79 14.09
N GLY A 104 1.99 -11.69 14.01
CA GLY A 104 1.13 -11.67 15.18
C GLY A 104 1.03 -13.03 15.89
N SER A 105 1.15 -14.15 15.18
CA SER A 105 1.21 -15.48 15.80
C SER A 105 2.51 -15.70 16.57
N PHE A 106 3.65 -15.22 16.05
CA PHE A 106 4.96 -15.44 16.68
C PHE A 106 5.39 -14.35 17.67
N PHE A 107 4.99 -13.08 17.48
CA PHE A 107 5.49 -11.96 18.27
C PHE A 107 4.47 -11.30 19.20
N VAL A 108 3.17 -11.37 18.89
CA VAL A 108 2.11 -10.66 19.63
C VAL A 108 1.15 -11.62 20.34
N ASN A 109 1.26 -12.92 20.07
CA ASN A 109 0.35 -13.96 20.54
C ASN A 109 -1.12 -13.58 20.26
N MET A 110 -1.46 -13.38 18.98
CA MET A 110 -2.82 -13.01 18.54
C MET A 110 -3.91 -14.01 18.99
N TRP A 111 -3.53 -15.21 19.43
CA TRP A 111 -4.43 -16.22 19.98
C TRP A 111 -4.95 -15.86 21.37
N ALA A 112 -4.24 -15.01 22.11
CA ALA A 112 -4.66 -14.49 23.40
C ALA A 112 -5.53 -13.23 23.28
N THR A 113 -5.56 -12.58 22.11
CA THR A 113 -6.34 -11.37 21.85
C THR A 113 -7.70 -11.73 21.23
N PRO A 114 -8.79 -11.04 21.61
CA PRO A 114 -10.10 -11.31 21.02
C PRO A 114 -10.11 -11.10 19.50
N TRP A 115 -10.83 -11.97 18.79
CA TRP A 115 -10.84 -11.99 17.31
C TRP A 115 -11.25 -10.66 16.67
N TRP A 116 -12.10 -9.86 17.31
CA TRP A 116 -12.52 -8.56 16.80
C TRP A 116 -11.38 -7.53 16.79
N ASN A 117 -10.44 -7.60 17.74
CA ASN A 117 -9.24 -6.74 17.70
C ASN A 117 -8.34 -7.12 16.53
N ASN A 118 -8.34 -8.40 16.14
CA ASN A 118 -7.58 -8.89 15.00
C ASN A 118 -8.18 -8.44 13.64
N LEU A 119 -9.46 -8.07 13.59
CA LEU A 119 -10.07 -7.50 12.38
C LEU A 119 -9.40 -6.20 11.94
N LEU A 120 -8.89 -5.41 12.90
CA LEU A 120 -8.20 -4.16 12.59
C LEU A 120 -6.98 -4.40 11.70
N TYR A 121 -6.25 -5.49 11.89
CA TYR A 121 -5.13 -5.88 11.04
C TYR A 121 -5.56 -6.20 9.61
N ILE A 122 -6.70 -6.86 9.42
CA ILE A 122 -7.26 -7.16 8.09
C ILE A 122 -7.69 -5.86 7.40
N ILE A 123 -8.33 -4.94 8.13
CA ILE A 123 -8.71 -3.63 7.61
C ILE A 123 -7.46 -2.86 7.15
N VAL A 124 -6.37 -2.87 7.95
CA VAL A 124 -5.10 -2.26 7.57
C VAL A 124 -4.52 -2.93 6.32
N ALA A 125 -4.54 -4.25 6.21
CA ALA A 125 -4.05 -4.97 5.03
C ALA A 125 -4.82 -4.59 3.76
N ILE A 126 -6.15 -4.51 3.84
CA ILE A 126 -7.00 -4.06 2.73
C ILE A 126 -6.71 -2.60 2.39
N GLY A 127 -6.64 -1.71 3.38
CA GLY A 127 -6.32 -0.30 3.18
C GLY A 127 -4.98 -0.08 2.48
N MET A 128 -3.93 -0.79 2.92
CA MET A 128 -2.62 -0.79 2.26
C MET A 128 -2.72 -1.27 0.81
N SER A 129 -3.50 -2.31 0.56
CA SER A 129 -3.68 -2.86 -0.80
C SER A 129 -4.37 -1.88 -1.73
N ILE A 130 -5.36 -1.15 -1.20
CA ILE A 130 -6.09 -0.10 -1.91
C ILE A 130 -5.18 1.09 -2.24
N ILE A 131 -4.15 1.38 -1.45
CA ILE A 131 -3.20 2.47 -1.74
C ILE A 131 -2.13 2.01 -2.74
N PHE A 132 -1.52 0.85 -2.49
CA PHE A 132 -0.38 0.37 -3.28
C PHE A 132 -0.77 -0.17 -4.65
N THR A 133 -1.91 -0.85 -4.78
CA THR A 133 -2.31 -1.48 -6.04
C THR A 133 -2.60 -0.43 -7.14
N PRO A 134 -3.37 0.64 -6.91
CA PRO A 134 -3.52 1.72 -7.90
C PRO A 134 -2.20 2.39 -8.24
N PHE A 135 -1.35 2.68 -7.25
CA PHE A 135 -0.05 3.30 -7.50
C PHE A 135 0.79 2.45 -8.46
N LEU A 136 0.93 1.15 -8.18
CA LEU A 136 1.67 0.22 -9.02
C LEU A 136 0.98 0.01 -10.37
N TYR A 137 -0.35 0.00 -10.42
CA TYR A 137 -1.08 -0.09 -11.66
C TYR A 137 -0.77 1.10 -12.58
N LEU A 138 -0.86 2.33 -12.06
CA LEU A 138 -0.63 3.54 -12.83
C LEU A 138 0.83 3.69 -13.29
N THR A 139 1.80 3.32 -12.44
CA THR A 139 3.23 3.52 -12.70
C THR A 139 3.89 2.38 -13.48
N ILE A 140 3.43 1.14 -13.26
CA ILE A 140 4.04 -0.06 -13.85
C ILE A 140 3.11 -0.68 -14.89
N ASP A 141 1.90 -1.08 -14.49
CA ASP A 141 1.07 -2.01 -15.26
C ASP A 141 0.40 -1.34 -16.46
N ARG A 142 -0.10 -0.11 -16.32
CA ARG A 142 -0.75 0.67 -17.38
C ARG A 142 0.12 0.81 -18.63
N SER A 143 1.44 0.86 -18.46
CA SER A 143 2.40 0.94 -19.57
C SER A 143 2.76 -0.41 -20.18
N VAL A 144 2.46 -1.53 -19.51
CA VAL A 144 2.64 -2.90 -20.05
C VAL A 144 1.35 -3.39 -20.71
N GLU A 145 0.20 -2.97 -20.19
CA GLU A 145 -1.12 -3.46 -20.60
C GLU A 145 -1.69 -2.72 -21.84
N ARG A 146 -1.03 -1.64 -22.30
CA ARG A 146 -1.42 -0.85 -23.49
C ARG A 146 -1.11 -1.51 -24.85
N GLU A 147 -0.55 -2.72 -24.89
CA GLU A 147 -0.41 -3.45 -26.16
C GLU A 147 -1.77 -4.03 -26.60
N PRO A 148 -2.21 -3.78 -27.85
CA PRO A 148 -3.57 -4.04 -28.28
C PRO A 148 -3.79 -5.54 -28.46
N VAL A 149 -4.38 -6.18 -27.46
CA VAL A 149 -5.19 -7.38 -27.69
C VAL A 149 -6.62 -6.89 -27.82
N ASN A 150 -7.16 -6.91 -29.04
CA ASN A 150 -8.55 -6.61 -29.33
C ASN A 150 -9.47 -7.50 -28.46
N LYS A 151 -9.94 -6.93 -27.34
CA LYS A 151 -10.94 -7.35 -26.34
C LYS A 151 -10.47 -6.64 -25.05
N THR A 152 -11.01 -5.51 -24.60
CA THR A 152 -12.34 -5.38 -23.99
C THR A 152 -12.58 -3.91 -23.63
N LEU A 153 -13.39 -3.17 -24.42
CA LEU A 153 -13.76 -1.79 -24.09
C LEU A 153 -14.59 -1.70 -22.78
N SER A 154 -15.28 -2.78 -22.41
CA SER A 154 -16.10 -2.88 -21.20
C SER A 154 -15.29 -3.05 -19.91
N GLU A 155 -14.13 -3.71 -19.94
CA GLU A 155 -13.28 -3.87 -18.75
C GLU A 155 -12.53 -2.57 -18.43
N ASP A 156 -12.05 -1.82 -19.44
CA ASP A 156 -11.35 -0.54 -19.24
C ASP A 156 -12.27 0.56 -18.67
N ILE A 157 -13.56 0.57 -19.03
CA ILE A 157 -14.56 1.48 -18.45
C ILE A 157 -14.83 1.12 -16.98
N ASN A 158 -14.92 -0.17 -16.67
CA ASN A 158 -15.18 -0.65 -15.30
C ASN A 158 -13.96 -0.44 -14.38
N GLU A 159 -12.74 -0.62 -14.89
CA GLU A 159 -11.50 -0.33 -14.14
C GLU A 159 -11.35 1.17 -13.82
N LYS A 160 -11.71 2.06 -14.75
CA LYS A 160 -11.72 3.52 -14.49
C LYS A 160 -12.72 3.90 -13.41
N HIS A 161 -13.94 3.35 -13.45
CA HIS A 161 -14.93 3.59 -12.40
C HIS A 161 -14.48 3.08 -11.04
N LEU A 162 -13.86 1.89 -10.97
CA LEU A 162 -13.26 1.37 -9.74
C LEU A 162 -12.14 2.27 -9.21
N LEU A 163 -11.26 2.77 -10.09
CA LEU A 163 -10.21 3.73 -9.71
C LEU A 163 -10.78 5.02 -9.14
N TYR A 164 -11.89 5.55 -9.71
CA TYR A 164 -12.56 6.73 -9.16
C TYR A 164 -13.23 6.44 -7.81
N ILE A 165 -13.85 5.27 -7.65
CA ILE A 165 -14.42 4.84 -6.36
C ILE A 165 -13.33 4.71 -5.30
N PHE A 166 -12.17 4.14 -5.65
CA PHE A 166 -11.05 4.03 -4.72
C PHE A 166 -10.39 5.36 -4.40
N ALA A 167 -10.21 6.24 -5.39
CA ALA A 167 -9.76 7.62 -5.14
C ALA A 167 -10.73 8.36 -4.22
N PHE A 168 -12.04 8.17 -4.42
CA PHE A 168 -13.07 8.73 -3.55
C PHE A 168 -13.00 8.16 -2.12
N ILE A 169 -12.79 6.85 -1.95
CA ILE A 169 -12.61 6.23 -0.62
C ILE A 169 -11.35 6.77 0.08
N ILE A 170 -10.23 6.91 -0.64
CA ILE A 170 -9.00 7.50 -0.09
C ILE A 170 -9.25 8.94 0.36
N ILE A 171 -9.93 9.75 -0.47
CA ILE A 171 -10.31 11.11 -0.12
C ILE A 171 -11.27 11.14 1.08
N ALA A 172 -12.26 10.24 1.13
CA ALA A 172 -13.22 10.15 2.23
C ALA A 172 -12.54 9.74 3.55
N ILE A 173 -11.57 8.83 3.52
CA ILE A 173 -10.75 8.47 4.68
C ILE A 173 -9.94 9.70 5.13
N ILE A 174 -9.29 10.42 4.20
CA ILE A 174 -8.56 11.65 4.52
C ILE A 174 -9.48 12.68 5.20
N ILE A 175 -10.71 12.86 4.71
CA ILE A 175 -11.70 13.80 5.27
C ILE A 175 -12.20 13.34 6.64
N LEU A 176 -12.49 12.04 6.83
CA LEU A 176 -12.95 11.48 8.11
C LEU A 176 -11.92 11.65 9.23
N PHE A 177 -10.63 11.55 8.89
CA PHE A 177 -9.53 11.85 9.81
C PHE A 177 -9.23 13.35 9.96
N HIS A 178 -9.93 14.23 9.22
CA HIS A 178 -9.85 15.68 9.34
C HIS A 178 -10.96 16.27 10.23
N SER A 179 -12.03 15.50 10.50
CA SER A 179 -13.20 15.92 11.29
C SER A 179 -13.20 15.45 12.76
N SER A 180 -12.11 14.87 13.23
CA SER A 180 -11.90 14.39 14.61
C SER A 180 -10.70 15.07 15.25
#